data_AF-A0A835X7M0-F1
#
_entry.id   AF-A0A835X7M0-F1
#
_cell.length_a   1.000
_cell.length_b   1.000
_cell.length_c   1.000
_cell.angle_alpha   90.00
_cell.angle_beta   90.00
_cell.angle_gamma   90.00
#
_symmetry.space_group_name_H-M   'P 1'
#
loop_
_entity.id
_entity.type
_entity.pdbx_description
1 polymer ?
#
loop_
_entity_poly.entity_id
_entity_poly.type
_entity_poly.pdbx_seq_one_letter_code
_entity_poly.pdbx_strand_id
1 'polypeptide(L)'
;MTGDGADELFAGYNFLLNKSEEDIEKDLKRIWLIMHFPSIKLGKDLGVTVETPFLNDSVQEFAKSLPVSMKVGIKDDKKYGKWILRKAFEDKIPKSIAWRDKHPLQDGAGTSGLITLFDSVIIDDVFQKKKKEILEADGVNIRTKESLHYYEIYRKYYDEPAKLLSSDIKCPYCQFAIEQNSKFCRMCGAFPI
;
A
#
# COMPACT_ATOMS: atom_id res chain seq x y z
N MET A 1 -16.73 2.73 9.46
CA MET A 1 -16.68 1.83 8.29
C MET A 1 -15.67 2.36 7.28
N THR A 2 -14.93 1.49 6.60
CA THR A 2 -14.01 1.87 5.52
C THR A 2 -14.23 1.00 4.26
N GLY A 3 -13.59 1.38 3.15
CA GLY A 3 -13.60 0.62 1.89
C GLY A 3 -12.37 -0.30 1.72
N ASP A 4 -11.65 -0.57 2.80
CA ASP A 4 -10.44 -1.40 2.79
C ASP A 4 -10.74 -2.83 2.30
N GLY A 5 -9.84 -3.40 1.50
CA GLY A 5 -10.00 -4.70 0.85
C GLY A 5 -10.57 -4.63 -0.56
N ALA A 6 -11.22 -3.52 -0.95
CA ALA A 6 -11.82 -3.42 -2.29
C ALA A 6 -10.79 -3.44 -3.42
N ASP A 7 -9.64 -2.78 -3.25
CA ASP A 7 -8.58 -2.73 -4.27
C ASP A 7 -7.88 -4.10 -4.41
N GLU A 8 -7.65 -4.77 -3.29
CA GLU A 8 -7.04 -6.09 -3.16
C GLU A 8 -7.91 -7.18 -3.78
N LEU A 9 -9.22 -7.16 -3.51
CA LEU A 9 -10.15 -8.21 -3.95
C LEU A 9 -10.59 -8.05 -5.40
N PHE A 10 -10.76 -6.80 -5.87
CA PHE A 10 -11.37 -6.50 -7.17
C PHE A 10 -10.42 -5.79 -8.14
N ALA A 11 -9.10 -6.00 -8.02
CA ALA A 11 -8.09 -5.49 -8.94
C ALA A 11 -8.10 -3.96 -9.13
N GLY A 12 -8.19 -3.21 -8.04
CA GLY A 12 -8.33 -1.75 -8.09
C GLY A 12 -7.02 -0.96 -8.24
N TYR A 13 -5.87 -1.62 -8.08
CA TYR A 13 -4.57 -0.99 -8.20
C TYR A 13 -4.18 -0.69 -9.66
N ASN A 14 -3.77 0.55 -9.95
CA ASN A 14 -3.37 0.98 -11.30
C ASN A 14 -2.25 0.10 -11.91
N PHE A 15 -1.31 -0.39 -11.08
CA PHE A 15 -0.22 -1.25 -11.57
C PHE A 15 -0.70 -2.62 -12.10
N LEU A 16 -1.92 -3.05 -11.78
CA LEU A 16 -2.51 -4.29 -12.30
C LEU A 16 -3.06 -4.10 -13.71
N LEU A 17 -3.53 -2.91 -14.08
CA LEU A 17 -4.31 -2.69 -15.31
C LEU A 17 -3.51 -2.89 -16.60
N ASN A 18 -2.18 -2.76 -16.52
CA ASN A 18 -1.28 -2.90 -17.67
C ASN A 18 -0.73 -4.33 -17.84
N LYS A 19 -1.17 -5.28 -17.02
CA LYS A 19 -0.66 -6.66 -17.03
C LYS A 19 -1.56 -7.60 -17.84
N SER A 20 -1.02 -8.79 -18.14
CA SER A 20 -1.81 -9.90 -18.68
C SER A 20 -2.84 -10.39 -17.64
N GLU A 21 -3.90 -11.07 -18.09
CA GLU A 21 -4.90 -11.66 -17.20
C GLU A 21 -4.26 -12.66 -16.21
N GLU A 22 -3.35 -13.51 -16.69
CA GLU A 22 -2.61 -14.47 -15.87
C GLU A 22 -1.76 -13.79 -14.78
N ASP A 23 -1.04 -12.72 -15.14
CA ASP A 23 -0.23 -11.96 -14.18
C ASP A 23 -1.09 -11.25 -13.13
N ILE A 24 -2.26 -10.73 -13.53
CA ILE A 24 -3.21 -10.11 -12.59
C ILE A 24 -3.71 -11.17 -11.62
N GLU A 25 -4.11 -12.35 -12.10
CA GLU A 25 -4.59 -13.43 -11.23
C GLU A 25 -3.52 -13.85 -10.22
N LYS A 26 -2.28 -14.04 -10.68
CA LYS A 26 -1.14 -14.38 -9.83
C LYS A 26 -0.86 -13.30 -8.78
N ASP A 27 -0.87 -12.03 -9.16
CA ASP A 27 -0.66 -10.93 -8.23
C ASP A 27 -1.82 -10.77 -7.23
N LEU A 28 -3.07 -10.95 -7.65
CA LEU A 28 -4.23 -10.92 -6.75
C LEU A 28 -4.14 -12.04 -5.71
N LYS A 29 -3.89 -13.28 -6.12
CA LYS A 29 -3.71 -14.42 -5.20
C LYS A 29 -2.63 -14.12 -4.15
N ARG A 30 -1.52 -13.53 -4.59
CA ARG A 30 -0.43 -13.10 -3.71
C ARG A 30 -0.89 -11.99 -2.75
N ILE A 31 -1.54 -10.95 -3.26
CA ILE A 31 -2.04 -9.82 -2.45
C ILE A 31 -3.03 -10.30 -1.39
N TRP A 32 -3.94 -11.22 -1.71
CA TRP A 32 -4.92 -11.75 -0.74
C TRP A 32 -4.29 -12.44 0.46
N LEU A 33 -3.10 -13.03 0.29
CA LEU A 33 -2.37 -13.69 1.38
C LEU A 33 -1.70 -12.70 2.34
N ILE A 34 -1.38 -11.49 1.89
CA ILE A 34 -0.50 -10.55 2.61
C ILE A 34 -1.14 -9.18 2.85
N MET A 35 -2.38 -8.97 2.40
CA MET A 35 -3.07 -7.69 2.56
C MET A 35 -3.18 -7.31 4.03
N HIS A 36 -2.93 -6.05 4.32
CA HIS A 36 -2.99 -5.50 5.68
C HIS A 36 -3.51 -4.08 5.62
N PHE A 37 -4.24 -3.67 6.64
CA PHE A 37 -4.95 -2.39 6.66
C PHE A 37 -4.59 -1.61 7.93
N PRO A 38 -3.80 -0.54 7.83
CA PRO A 38 -3.42 0.28 8.98
C PRO A 38 -4.62 0.87 9.74
N SER A 39 -5.73 1.11 9.04
CA SER A 39 -7.00 1.62 9.60
C SER A 39 -7.48 0.80 10.80
N ILE A 40 -7.42 -0.53 10.73
CA ILE A 40 -7.88 -1.43 11.81
C ILE A 40 -7.03 -1.24 13.07
N LYS A 41 -5.70 -1.18 12.91
CA LYS A 41 -4.78 -0.97 14.03
C LYS A 41 -4.96 0.43 14.66
N LEU A 42 -5.00 1.47 13.82
CA LEU A 42 -5.20 2.85 14.27
C LEU A 42 -6.56 3.03 14.96
N GLY A 43 -7.61 2.40 14.44
CA GLY A 43 -8.92 2.40 15.07
C GLY A 43 -8.85 1.84 16.48
N LYS A 44 -8.27 0.65 16.64
CA LYS A 44 -8.08 0.03 17.97
C LYS A 44 -7.31 0.93 18.94
N ASP A 45 -6.20 1.52 18.50
CA ASP A 45 -5.36 2.38 19.34
C ASP A 45 -6.08 3.69 19.75
N LEU A 46 -7.04 4.15 18.94
CA LEU A 46 -7.86 5.33 19.21
C LEU A 46 -9.20 5.01 19.91
N GLY A 47 -9.48 3.74 20.22
CA GLY A 47 -10.76 3.30 20.78
C GLY A 47 -11.94 3.40 19.81
N VAL A 48 -11.68 3.36 18.50
CA VAL A 48 -12.67 3.42 17.42
C VAL A 48 -12.76 2.07 16.71
N THR A 49 -13.95 1.47 16.70
CA THR A 49 -14.20 0.24 15.95
C THR A 49 -14.19 0.50 14.44
N VAL A 50 -13.35 -0.23 13.71
CA VAL A 50 -13.23 -0.13 12.26
C VAL A 50 -13.85 -1.36 11.59
N GLU A 51 -14.94 -1.11 10.87
CA GLU A 51 -15.65 -2.13 10.08
C GLU A 51 -15.27 -2.04 8.60
N THR A 52 -14.91 -3.16 7.99
CA THR A 52 -14.47 -3.26 6.59
C THR A 52 -15.30 -4.30 5.84
N PRO A 53 -16.49 -3.93 5.29
CA PRO A 53 -17.43 -4.90 4.71
C PRO A 53 -16.85 -5.78 3.60
N PHE A 54 -15.86 -5.30 2.85
CA PHE A 54 -15.19 -6.08 1.80
C PHE A 54 -14.38 -7.26 2.34
N LEU A 55 -13.95 -7.21 3.61
CA LEU A 55 -13.25 -8.32 4.26
C LEU A 55 -14.20 -9.33 4.91
N ASN A 56 -15.52 -9.16 4.77
CA ASN A 56 -16.46 -10.22 5.15
C ASN A 56 -16.19 -11.48 4.31
N ASP A 57 -16.22 -12.66 4.93
CA ASP A 57 -15.87 -13.93 4.28
C ASP A 57 -16.70 -14.19 3.02
N SER A 58 -18.01 -13.92 3.05
CA SER A 58 -18.87 -14.10 1.88
C SER A 58 -18.47 -13.20 0.69
N VAL A 59 -18.03 -11.97 0.96
CA VAL A 59 -17.57 -11.02 -0.06
C VAL A 59 -16.21 -11.44 -0.58
N GLN A 60 -15.32 -11.90 0.30
CA GLN A 60 -14.02 -12.41 -0.09
C GLN A 60 -14.13 -13.66 -0.96
N GLU A 61 -14.96 -14.63 -0.57
CA GLU A 61 -15.22 -15.86 -1.33
C GLU A 61 -15.77 -15.54 -2.72
N PHE A 62 -16.79 -14.67 -2.79
CA PHE A 62 -17.33 -14.19 -4.05
C PHE A 62 -16.26 -13.50 -4.90
N ALA A 63 -15.47 -12.58 -4.33
CA ALA A 63 -14.43 -11.89 -5.09
C ALA A 63 -13.36 -12.87 -5.60
N LYS A 64 -12.97 -13.87 -4.80
CA LYS A 64 -11.96 -14.87 -5.15
C LYS A 64 -12.45 -15.84 -6.22
N SER A 65 -13.75 -16.11 -6.30
CA SER A 65 -14.34 -16.98 -7.34
C SER A 65 -14.49 -16.32 -8.71
N LEU A 66 -14.42 -14.99 -8.79
CA LEU A 66 -14.59 -14.26 -10.05
C LEU A 66 -13.34 -14.33 -10.94
N PRO A 67 -13.51 -14.51 -12.27
CA PRO A 67 -12.41 -14.38 -13.23
C PRO A 67 -11.93 -12.92 -13.30
N VAL A 68 -10.70 -12.72 -13.78
CA VAL A 68 -10.11 -11.37 -13.89
C VAL A 68 -10.91 -10.48 -14.85
N SER A 69 -11.45 -11.04 -15.92
CA SER A 69 -12.37 -10.35 -16.86
C SER A 69 -13.60 -9.71 -16.20
N MET A 70 -14.01 -10.16 -15.00
CA MET A 70 -15.07 -9.51 -14.21
C MET A 70 -14.54 -8.41 -13.27
N LYS A 71 -13.25 -8.41 -12.99
CA LYS A 71 -12.57 -7.45 -12.10
C LYS A 71 -11.97 -6.28 -12.87
N VAL A 72 -11.53 -6.52 -14.10
CA VAL A 72 -10.93 -5.53 -15.00
C VAL A 72 -11.71 -5.49 -16.31
N GLY A 73 -12.09 -4.30 -16.76
CA GLY A 73 -12.80 -4.11 -18.02
C GLY A 73 -12.44 -2.80 -18.70
N ILE A 74 -12.94 -2.59 -19.91
CA ILE A 74 -12.67 -1.40 -20.74
C ILE A 74 -13.97 -0.62 -20.92
N LYS A 75 -13.90 0.70 -20.69
CA LYS A 75 -14.97 1.64 -21.00
C LYS A 75 -14.35 2.90 -21.59
N ASP A 76 -14.88 3.37 -22.72
CA ASP A 76 -14.40 4.57 -23.43
C ASP A 76 -12.87 4.51 -23.66
N ASP A 77 -12.40 3.39 -24.23
CA ASP A 77 -10.98 3.09 -24.50
C ASP A 77 -10.05 3.09 -23.28
N LYS A 78 -10.60 3.10 -22.07
CA LYS A 78 -9.85 3.11 -20.82
C LYS A 78 -10.11 1.85 -20.00
N LYS A 79 -9.02 1.25 -19.50
CA LYS A 79 -9.09 0.13 -18.57
C LYS A 79 -9.45 0.61 -17.16
N TYR A 80 -10.36 -0.10 -16.52
CA TYR A 80 -10.77 0.12 -15.14
C TYR A 80 -10.67 -1.17 -14.34
N GLY A 81 -10.07 -1.07 -13.16
CA GLY A 81 -10.23 -2.05 -12.10
C GLY A 81 -11.57 -1.91 -11.39
N LYS A 82 -11.89 -2.85 -10.50
CA LYS A 82 -13.16 -2.93 -9.77
C LYS A 82 -14.37 -2.97 -10.71
N TRP A 83 -14.23 -3.57 -11.89
CA TRP A 83 -15.22 -3.51 -12.97
C TRP A 83 -16.62 -3.96 -12.53
N ILE A 84 -16.75 -5.15 -11.94
CA ILE A 84 -18.02 -5.64 -11.40
C ILE A 84 -18.64 -4.70 -10.36
N LEU A 85 -17.83 -4.07 -9.50
CA LEU A 85 -18.33 -3.11 -8.52
C LEU A 85 -18.86 -1.85 -9.21
N ARG A 86 -18.12 -1.32 -10.18
CA ARG A 86 -18.57 -0.16 -10.96
C ARG A 86 -19.90 -0.44 -11.64
N LYS A 87 -20.04 -1.62 -12.26
CA LYS A 87 -21.28 -2.07 -12.89
C LYS A 87 -22.44 -2.27 -11.91
N ALA A 88 -22.19 -2.81 -10.73
CA ALA A 88 -23.22 -3.01 -9.71
C ALA A 88 -23.81 -1.70 -9.16
N PHE A 89 -23.05 -0.60 -9.22
CA PHE A 89 -23.41 0.69 -8.62
C PHE A 89 -23.52 1.85 -9.61
N GLU A 90 -23.28 1.67 -10.92
CA GLU A 90 -23.26 2.79 -11.89
C GLU A 90 -24.59 3.54 -12.01
N ASP A 91 -25.71 2.88 -11.71
CA ASP A 91 -27.05 3.47 -11.68
C ASP A 91 -27.50 3.92 -10.28
N LYS A 92 -26.68 3.67 -9.25
CA LYS A 92 -26.99 3.97 -7.84
C LYS A 92 -26.26 5.21 -7.31
N ILE A 93 -25.17 5.61 -7.96
CA ILE A 93 -24.36 6.77 -7.58
C ILE A 93 -24.04 7.61 -8.83
N PRO A 94 -23.68 8.90 -8.68
CA PRO A 94 -23.32 9.73 -9.83
C PRO A 94 -22.24 9.07 -10.70
N LYS A 95 -22.41 9.12 -12.02
CA LYS A 95 -21.47 8.52 -12.99
C LYS A 95 -20.03 9.01 -12.80
N SER A 96 -19.85 10.27 -12.41
CA SER A 96 -18.54 10.86 -12.09
C SER A 96 -17.84 10.20 -10.91
N ILE A 97 -18.59 9.57 -9.99
CA ILE A 97 -18.05 8.80 -8.87
C ILE A 97 -17.87 7.33 -9.26
N ALA A 98 -18.87 6.72 -9.91
CA ALA A 98 -18.83 5.33 -10.34
C ALA A 98 -17.65 5.04 -11.29
N TRP A 99 -17.33 5.99 -12.17
CA TRP A 99 -16.26 5.89 -13.16
C TRP A 99 -15.06 6.79 -12.84
N ARG A 100 -14.91 7.21 -11.58
CA ARG A 100 -13.75 8.00 -11.14
C ARG A 100 -12.46 7.18 -11.24
N ASP A 101 -11.38 7.88 -11.58
CA ASP A 101 -10.03 7.34 -11.59
C ASP A 101 -9.52 6.99 -10.19
N LYS A 102 -8.69 5.95 -10.11
CA LYS A 102 -7.99 5.62 -8.87
C LYS A 102 -6.87 6.62 -8.66
N HIS A 103 -7.00 7.40 -7.59
CA HIS A 103 -5.90 8.18 -7.02
C HIS A 103 -5.33 7.46 -5.81
N PRO A 104 -4.00 7.41 -5.64
CA PRO A 104 -3.36 7.00 -4.40
C PRO A 104 -3.88 7.78 -3.18
N LEU A 105 -3.87 7.19 -1.98
CA LEU A 105 -4.43 7.85 -0.79
C LEU A 105 -3.67 9.14 -0.47
N GLN A 106 -2.35 9.15 -0.60
CA GLN A 106 -1.53 10.32 -0.32
C GLN A 106 -1.88 11.53 -1.21
N ASP A 107 -2.24 11.27 -2.47
CA ASP A 107 -2.65 12.32 -3.40
C ASP A 107 -4.07 12.78 -3.07
N GLY A 108 -4.97 11.83 -2.80
CA GLY A 108 -6.36 12.14 -2.45
C GLY A 108 -6.52 12.87 -1.11
N ALA A 109 -5.60 12.67 -0.18
CA ALA A 109 -5.57 13.33 1.12
C ALA A 109 -4.76 14.65 1.11
N GLY A 110 -4.07 14.97 0.01
CA GLY A 110 -3.23 16.16 -0.11
C GLY A 110 -1.92 16.08 0.69
N THR A 111 -1.48 14.89 1.10
CA THR A 111 -0.24 14.71 1.87
C THR A 111 1.00 14.60 0.99
N SER A 112 0.84 14.56 -0.34
CA SER A 112 1.95 14.62 -1.30
C SER A 112 2.85 15.84 -1.11
N GLY A 113 2.31 16.95 -0.57
CA GLY A 113 3.09 18.14 -0.23
C GLY A 113 4.14 17.93 0.88
N LEU A 114 4.05 16.85 1.67
CA LEU A 114 5.06 16.50 2.68
C LEU A 114 6.41 16.20 2.04
N ILE A 115 6.43 15.61 0.84
CA ILE A 115 7.67 15.35 0.10
C ILE A 115 8.38 16.69 -0.16
N THR A 116 7.66 17.66 -0.71
CA THR A 116 8.20 19.01 -0.99
C THR A 116 8.64 19.73 0.29
N LEU A 117 7.86 19.60 1.37
CA LEU A 117 8.23 20.16 2.67
C LEU A 117 9.57 19.59 3.14
N PHE A 118 9.71 18.27 3.22
CA PHE A 118 10.95 17.65 3.67
C PHE A 118 12.13 17.94 2.74
N ASP A 119 11.89 18.01 1.43
CA ASP A 119 12.92 18.37 0.46
C ASP A 119 13.45 19.80 0.66
N SER A 120 12.60 20.73 1.10
CA SER A 120 12.97 22.12 1.37
C SER A 120 13.62 22.35 2.74
N VAL A 121 13.19 21.63 3.78
CA VAL A 121 13.68 21.86 5.16
C VAL A 121 14.94 21.06 5.49
N ILE A 122 15.15 19.92 4.82
CA ILE A 122 16.35 19.08 5.03
C ILE A 122 17.37 19.41 3.95
N ILE A 123 18.53 19.92 4.34
CA ILE A 123 19.64 20.26 3.43
C ILE A 123 20.28 18.98 2.88
N ASP A 124 20.67 18.99 1.60
CA ASP A 124 21.23 17.82 0.91
C ASP A 124 22.47 17.24 1.60
N ASP A 125 23.42 18.09 2.01
CA ASP A 125 24.63 17.64 2.70
C ASP A 125 24.32 16.95 4.04
N VAL A 126 23.33 17.48 4.77
CA VAL A 126 22.85 16.89 6.02
C VAL A 126 22.17 15.55 5.75
N PHE A 127 21.36 15.46 4.69
CA PHE A 127 20.71 14.23 4.27
C PHE A 127 21.73 13.15 3.89
N GLN A 128 22.72 13.47 3.06
CA GLN A 128 23.74 12.50 2.64
C GLN A 128 24.60 12.01 3.82
N LYS A 129 24.99 12.93 4.71
CA LYS A 129 25.74 12.59 5.92
C LYS A 129 24.95 11.61 6.80
N LYS A 130 23.71 11.98 7.17
CA LYS A 130 22.86 11.14 8.04
C LYS A 130 22.52 9.81 7.40
N LYS A 131 22.22 9.80 6.09
CA LYS A 131 21.97 8.55 5.34
C LYS A 131 23.15 7.59 5.46
N LYS A 132 24.39 8.09 5.32
CA LYS A 132 25.60 7.27 5.46
C LYS A 132 25.76 6.75 6.89
N GLU A 133 25.63 7.62 7.88
CA GLU A 133 25.73 7.26 9.31
C GLU A 133 24.71 6.17 9.69
N ILE A 134 23.46 6.31 9.25
CA ILE A 134 22.38 5.33 9.51
C ILE A 134 22.64 4.01 8.79
N LEU A 135 23.16 4.05 7.56
CA LEU A 135 23.50 2.82 6.84
C LEU A 135 24.63 2.06 7.53
N GLU A 136 25.65 2.76 8.03
CA GLU A 136 26.79 2.16 8.73
C GLU A 136 26.39 1.63 10.11
N ALA A 137 25.56 2.36 10.87
CA ALA A 137 25.17 1.98 12.23
C ALA A 137 24.05 0.93 12.27
N ASP A 138 23.00 1.12 11.46
CA ASP A 138 21.75 0.37 11.56
C ASP A 138 21.51 -0.56 10.35
N GLY A 139 22.33 -0.47 9.30
CA GLY A 139 22.12 -1.22 8.05
C GLY A 139 20.92 -0.75 7.24
N VAL A 140 20.38 0.44 7.54
CA VAL A 140 19.17 0.99 6.90
C VAL A 140 19.54 1.99 5.80
N ASN A 141 19.16 1.69 4.56
CA ASN A 141 19.29 2.57 3.41
C ASN A 141 18.10 3.53 3.31
N ILE A 142 18.29 4.75 3.82
CA ILE A 142 17.31 5.84 3.73
C ILE A 142 17.18 6.33 2.27
N ARG A 143 15.95 6.34 1.74
CA ARG A 143 15.67 6.58 0.31
C ARG A 143 15.34 8.04 -0.01
N THR A 144 14.64 8.72 0.89
CA THR A 144 14.16 10.10 0.72
C THR A 144 14.34 10.91 2.01
N LYS A 145 14.34 12.23 1.90
CA LYS A 145 14.38 13.15 3.06
C LYS A 145 13.17 12.97 3.98
N GLU A 146 12.00 12.70 3.41
CA GLU A 146 10.81 12.30 4.17
C GLU A 146 11.07 11.02 4.99
N SER A 147 11.62 9.98 4.37
CA SER A 147 11.94 8.74 5.09
C SER A 147 13.03 8.92 6.15
N LEU A 148 13.97 9.85 5.96
CA LEU A 148 14.94 10.24 6.99
C LEU A 148 14.21 10.77 8.21
N HIS A 149 13.31 11.74 8.01
CA HIS A 149 12.56 12.35 9.11
C HIS A 149 11.76 11.32 9.92
N TYR A 150 11.04 10.43 9.23
CA TYR A 150 10.29 9.37 9.91
C TYR A 150 11.20 8.38 10.64
N TYR A 151 12.35 8.03 10.05
CA TYR A 151 13.31 7.13 10.68
C TYR A 151 13.92 7.71 11.95
N GLU A 152 14.28 8.99 11.95
CA GLU A 152 14.82 9.67 13.14
C GLU A 152 13.80 9.75 14.27
N ILE A 153 12.51 9.91 13.96
CA ILE A 153 11.45 9.83 14.96
C ILE A 153 11.31 8.40 15.47
N TYR A 154 11.24 7.43 14.57
CA TYR A 154 11.14 6.01 14.91
C TYR A 154 12.25 5.57 15.87
N ARG A 155 13.52 5.96 15.61
CA ARG A 155 14.67 5.57 16.43
C ARG A 155 14.68 6.16 17.84
N LYS A 156 13.86 7.17 18.12
CA LYS A 156 13.69 7.69 19.51
C LYS A 156 12.92 6.72 20.40
N TYR A 157 12.11 5.84 19.80
CA TYR A 157 11.17 4.98 20.53
C TYR A 157 11.43 3.49 20.34
N TYR A 158 12.09 3.10 19.25
CA TYR A 158 12.29 1.70 18.86
C TYR A 158 13.72 1.46 18.41
N ASP A 159 14.24 0.25 18.66
CA ASP A 159 15.53 -0.23 18.14
C ASP A 159 15.57 -0.32 16.61
N GLU A 160 16.75 -0.52 16.02
CA GLU A 160 16.87 -0.66 14.58
C GLU A 160 16.03 -1.84 14.05
N PRO A 161 15.46 -1.74 12.83
CA PRO A 161 14.47 -2.71 12.38
C PRO A 161 14.98 -4.16 12.33
N ALA A 162 16.28 -4.36 12.08
CA ALA A 162 16.90 -5.68 12.04
C ALA A 162 16.83 -6.45 13.38
N LYS A 163 16.65 -5.75 14.51
CA LYS A 163 16.59 -6.34 15.86
C LYS A 163 15.18 -6.65 16.35
N LEU A 164 14.14 -6.10 15.70
CA LEU A 164 12.77 -6.24 16.20
C LEU A 164 12.18 -7.64 15.96
N LEU A 165 12.48 -8.25 14.80
CA LEU A 165 11.96 -9.56 14.41
C LEU A 165 13.03 -10.33 13.61
N SER A 166 13.21 -11.60 13.96
CA SER A 166 14.07 -12.51 13.20
C SER A 166 13.30 -13.13 12.03
N SER A 167 13.91 -13.13 10.84
CA SER A 167 13.39 -13.78 9.63
C SER A 167 14.54 -14.05 8.65
N ASP A 168 14.43 -15.12 7.89
CA ASP A 168 15.34 -15.45 6.78
C ASP A 168 15.13 -14.52 5.58
N ILE A 169 13.94 -13.94 5.44
CA ILE A 169 13.59 -12.99 4.38
C ILE A 169 13.59 -11.58 4.98
N LYS A 170 14.54 -10.75 4.55
CA LYS A 170 14.76 -9.40 5.06
C LYS A 170 14.65 -8.35 3.98
N CYS A 171 14.19 -7.17 4.35
CA CYS A 171 14.07 -6.06 3.43
C CYS A 171 15.44 -5.58 2.96
N PRO A 172 15.67 -5.45 1.63
CA PRO A 172 16.97 -5.01 1.13
C PRO A 172 17.31 -3.57 1.54
N TYR A 173 16.30 -2.78 1.95
CA TYR A 173 16.49 -1.40 2.36
C TYR A 173 16.61 -1.22 3.87
N CYS A 174 15.80 -1.89 4.69
CA CYS A 174 15.78 -1.64 6.13
C CYS A 174 16.09 -2.86 6.99
N GLN A 175 16.40 -4.00 6.38
CA GLN A 175 16.72 -5.26 7.06
C GLN A 175 15.62 -5.84 7.97
N PHE A 176 14.44 -5.21 8.01
CA PHE A 176 13.27 -5.71 8.72
C PHE A 176 12.76 -7.02 8.10
N ALA A 177 12.19 -7.89 8.92
CA ALA A 177 11.56 -9.13 8.50
C ALA A 177 10.43 -8.86 7.47
N ILE A 178 10.40 -9.65 6.40
CA ILE A 178 9.34 -9.61 5.39
C ILE A 178 8.60 -10.94 5.36
N GLU A 179 7.29 -10.86 5.18
CA GLU A 179 6.44 -12.02 4.93
C GLU A 179 6.72 -12.66 3.57
N GLN A 180 6.66 -14.00 3.52
CA GLN A 180 6.84 -14.74 2.28
C GLN A 180 5.87 -14.23 1.19
N ASN A 181 6.38 -13.99 -0.02
CA ASN A 181 5.67 -13.42 -1.17
C ASN A 181 5.28 -11.93 -1.06
N SER A 182 5.70 -11.20 -0.02
CA SER A 182 5.50 -9.76 0.00
C SER A 182 6.47 -9.03 -0.93
N LYS A 183 5.92 -8.14 -1.76
CA LYS A 183 6.67 -7.16 -2.56
C LYS A 183 6.69 -5.78 -1.93
N PHE A 184 6.18 -5.66 -0.71
CA PHE A 184 6.06 -4.41 0.05
C PHE A 184 6.66 -4.58 1.45
N CYS A 185 7.54 -3.66 1.84
CA CYS A 185 8.06 -3.65 3.21
C CYS A 185 7.14 -2.86 4.14
N ARG A 186 6.57 -3.52 5.15
CA ARG A 186 5.69 -2.89 6.15
C ARG A 186 6.41 -1.92 7.11
N MET A 187 7.74 -1.97 7.17
CA MET A 187 8.53 -1.08 8.01
C MET A 187 8.90 0.22 7.30
N CYS A 188 9.54 0.13 6.12
CA CYS A 188 10.06 1.31 5.41
C CYS A 188 9.24 1.74 4.19
N GLY A 189 8.12 1.06 3.92
CA GLY A 189 7.22 1.36 2.79
C GLY A 189 7.86 1.13 1.42
N ALA A 190 8.95 0.37 1.32
CA ALA A 190 9.58 0.07 0.03
C ALA A 190 8.70 -0.87 -0.82
N PHE A 191 8.50 -0.48 -2.08
CA PHE A 191 7.81 -1.26 -3.11
C PHE A 191 8.27 -0.83 -4.49
N PRO A 192 8.55 -1.77 -5.42
CA PRO A 192 8.69 -3.20 -5.16
C PRO A 192 9.97 -3.52 -4.36
N ILE A 193 9.98 -4.67 -3.69
CA ILE A 193 11.14 -5.31 -3.04
C ILE A 193 11.25 -6.76 -3.49
#